data_AF-A0A8F1NN51-F1
#
_entry.id   AF-A0A8F1NN51-F1
#
_cell.length_a   1.000
_cell.length_b   1.000
_cell.length_c   1.000
_cell.angle_alpha   90.00
_cell.angle_beta   90.00
_cell.angle_gamma   90.00
#
_symmetry.space_group_name_H-M   'P 1'
#
loop_
_entity.id
_entity.type
_entity.pdbx_description
1 polymer ?
#
loop_
_entity_poly.entity_id
_entity_poly.type
_entity_poly.pdbx_seq_one_letter_code
_entity_poly.pdbx_strand_id
1 'polypeptide(L)'
;MEVKLMNINLTFLAQIIQIIGCLCSLWVYIDASGHKIGRTPQGGLFNIGAGWWGVLSFLLWIVIFPLYLIKRKKLIALAKTYPIEPKARKFKIIIFVLICALLISF
;
A
#
# COMPACT_ATOMS: atom_id res chain seq x y z
N MET A 1 -15.81 39.05 13.56
CA MET A 1 -16.01 37.75 12.90
C MET A 1 -14.95 36.81 13.46
N GLU A 2 -15.26 36.09 14.52
CA GLU A 2 -14.32 35.13 15.10
C GLU A 2 -14.18 33.94 14.14
N VAL A 3 -13.00 33.80 13.55
CA VAL A 3 -12.63 32.57 12.86
C VAL A 3 -12.46 31.51 13.96
N LYS A 4 -13.50 30.71 14.18
CA LYS A 4 -13.44 29.52 15.04
C LYS A 4 -12.39 28.57 14.45
N LEU A 5 -11.15 28.67 14.93
CA LEU A 5 -10.11 27.68 14.67
C LEU A 5 -10.64 26.36 15.24
N MET A 6 -10.95 25.43 14.34
CA MET A 6 -11.36 24.09 14.72
C MET A 6 -10.17 23.44 15.44
N ASN A 7 -10.23 23.34 16.76
CA ASN A 7 -9.27 22.59 17.56
C ASN A 7 -9.44 21.11 17.21
N ILE A 8 -8.71 20.66 16.19
CA ILE A 8 -8.66 19.25 15.81
C ILE A 8 -7.94 18.52 16.93
N ASN A 9 -8.64 17.56 17.54
CA ASN A 9 -8.05 16.68 18.52
C ASN A 9 -6.93 15.88 17.86
N LEU A 10 -5.72 15.94 18.44
CA LEU A 10 -4.53 15.27 17.90
C LEU A 10 -4.74 13.76 17.74
N THR A 11 -5.53 13.13 18.62
CA THR A 11 -5.87 11.70 18.52
C THR A 11 -6.75 11.41 17.31
N PHE A 12 -7.74 12.28 17.06
CA PHE A 12 -8.63 12.17 15.91
C PHE A 12 -7.86 12.37 14.59
N LEU A 13 -6.92 13.33 14.57
CA LEU A 13 -6.04 13.52 13.41
C LEU A 13 -5.16 12.29 13.15
N ALA A 14 -4.58 11.70 14.19
CA ALA A 14 -3.76 10.49 14.08
C ALA A 14 -4.56 9.32 13.50
N GLN A 15 -5.81 9.12 13.94
CA GLN A 15 -6.70 8.09 13.42
C GLN A 15 -7.00 8.29 11.92
N ILE A 16 -7.27 9.52 11.49
CA ILE A 16 -7.48 9.83 10.05
C ILE A 16 -6.24 9.47 9.24
N ILE A 17 -5.06 9.89 9.70
CA ILE A 17 -3.77 9.62 9.03
C ILE A 17 -3.54 8.11 8.92
N GLN A 18 -3.84 7.35 9.96
CA GLN A 18 -3.71 5.90 10.00
C GLN A 18 -4.68 5.20 9.04
N ILE A 19 -5.93 5.65 8.96
CA ILE A 19 -6.92 5.16 7.98
C ILE A 19 -6.41 5.39 6.55
N ILE A 20 -5.90 6.59 6.25
CA ILE A 20 -5.34 6.92 4.93
C ILE A 20 -4.18 5.97 4.60
N GLY A 21 -3.23 5.80 5.52
CA GLY A 21 -2.10 4.89 5.34
C GLY A 21 -2.53 3.44 5.08
N CYS A 22 -3.55 2.96 5.78
CA CYS A 22 -4.15 1.64 5.58
C CYS A 22 -4.75 1.50 4.17
N LEU A 23 -5.53 2.48 3.73
CA LEU A 23 -6.16 2.49 2.41
C LEU A 23 -5.13 2.54 1.27
N CYS A 24 -4.12 3.40 1.40
CA CYS A 24 -3.01 3.48 0.45
C CYS A 24 -2.30 2.14 0.31
N SER A 25 -2.02 1.47 1.42
CA SER A 25 -1.25 0.23 1.45
C SER A 25 -2.03 -0.96 0.93
N LEU A 26 -3.32 -1.03 1.28
CA LEU A 26 -4.24 -2.01 0.71
C LEU A 26 -4.36 -1.83 -0.82
N TRP A 27 -4.49 -0.57 -1.28
CA TRP A 27 -4.53 -0.26 -2.70
C TRP A 27 -3.24 -0.69 -3.40
N VAL A 28 -2.06 -0.40 -2.84
CA VAL A 28 -0.76 -0.83 -3.39
C VAL A 28 -0.72 -2.35 -3.57
N TYR A 29 -1.17 -3.11 -2.56
CA TYR A 29 -1.23 -4.57 -2.68
C TYR A 29 -2.19 -5.02 -3.79
N ILE A 30 -3.40 -4.46 -3.83
CA ILE A 30 -4.43 -4.82 -4.82
C ILE A 30 -3.95 -4.49 -6.24
N ASP A 31 -3.34 -3.32 -6.42
CA ASP A 31 -2.81 -2.83 -7.69
C ASP A 31 -1.62 -3.67 -8.16
N ALA A 32 -0.63 -3.88 -7.29
CA ALA A 32 0.57 -4.64 -7.63
C ALA A 32 0.23 -6.11 -7.96
N SER A 33 -0.64 -6.73 -7.16
CA SER A 33 -1.09 -8.10 -7.41
C SER A 33 -1.98 -8.21 -8.65
N GLY A 34 -2.84 -7.21 -8.90
CA GLY A 34 -3.70 -7.17 -10.09
C GLY A 34 -2.91 -7.05 -11.39
N HIS A 35 -1.82 -6.29 -11.39
CA HIS A 35 -0.90 -6.17 -12.51
C HIS A 35 0.18 -7.27 -12.55
N LYS A 36 0.13 -8.27 -11.66
CA LYS A 36 1.09 -9.37 -11.59
C LYS A 36 2.54 -8.91 -11.38
N ILE A 37 2.73 -7.80 -10.67
CA ILE A 37 4.05 -7.24 -10.33
C ILE A 37 4.73 -8.18 -9.33
N GLY A 38 5.97 -8.56 -9.65
CA GLY A 38 6.78 -9.38 -8.77
C GLY A 38 8.26 -9.34 -9.12
N ARG A 39 9.00 -10.32 -8.58
CA ARG A 39 10.44 -10.44 -8.84
C ARG A 39 10.67 -10.84 -10.28
N THR A 40 11.57 -10.11 -10.92
CA THR A 40 11.97 -10.27 -12.32
C THR A 40 13.46 -10.60 -12.42
N PRO A 41 13.94 -11.18 -13.54
CA PRO A 41 15.36 -11.45 -13.75
C PRO A 41 16.23 -10.19 -13.81
N GLN A 42 15.66 -9.01 -14.11
CA GLN A 42 16.41 -7.74 -14.19
C GLN A 42 16.99 -7.29 -12.84
N GLY A 43 16.48 -7.81 -11.72
CA GLY A 43 16.98 -7.45 -10.39
C GLY A 43 16.70 -5.98 -10.01
N GLY A 44 17.44 -5.51 -9.00
CA GLY A 44 17.37 -4.13 -8.49
C GLY A 44 16.65 -3.98 -7.15
N LEU A 45 16.87 -2.83 -6.50
CA LEU A 45 16.42 -2.57 -5.11
C LEU A 45 14.91 -2.73 -4.90
N PHE A 46 14.10 -2.41 -5.91
CA PHE A 46 12.64 -2.47 -5.84
C PHE A 46 12.04 -3.68 -6.59
N ASN A 47 12.89 -4.67 -6.88
CA ASN A 47 12.47 -5.93 -7.48
C ASN A 47 11.91 -6.87 -6.40
N ILE A 48 10.71 -6.52 -5.91
CA ILE A 48 10.04 -7.22 -4.81
C ILE A 48 8.63 -7.65 -5.21
N GLY A 49 8.11 -8.66 -4.52
CA GLY A 49 6.77 -9.17 -4.76
C GLY A 49 5.67 -8.16 -4.40
N ALA A 50 4.51 -8.25 -5.04
CA ALA A 50 3.32 -7.46 -4.71
C ALA A 50 2.98 -7.44 -3.20
N GLY A 51 3.16 -8.58 -2.52
CA GLY A 51 2.96 -8.66 -1.06
C GLY A 51 3.90 -7.73 -0.28
N TRP A 52 5.18 -7.67 -0.66
CA TRP A 52 6.15 -6.79 -0.02
C TRP A 52 5.90 -5.33 -0.32
N TRP A 53 5.43 -4.98 -1.53
CA TRP A 53 4.98 -3.62 -1.81
C TRP A 53 3.85 -3.18 -0.88
N GLY A 54 2.85 -4.05 -0.66
CA GLY A 54 1.76 -3.80 0.28
C GLY A 54 2.24 -3.67 1.73
N VAL A 55 3.09 -4.59 2.20
CA VAL A 55 3.61 -4.60 3.58
C VAL A 55 4.52 -3.40 3.85
N LEU A 56 5.44 -3.08 2.94
CA LEU A 56 6.32 -1.91 3.10
C LEU A 56 5.51 -0.61 3.03
N SER A 57 4.49 -0.55 2.16
CA SER A 57 3.55 0.57 2.18
C SER A 57 2.84 0.67 3.53
N PHE A 58 2.40 -0.44 4.11
CA PHE A 58 1.71 -0.43 5.41
C PHE A 58 2.58 0.12 6.52
N LEU A 59 3.85 -0.28 6.58
CA LEU A 59 4.79 0.14 7.62
C LEU A 59 5.32 1.56 7.42
N LEU A 60 5.50 2.00 6.17
CA LEU A 60 6.23 3.22 5.81
C LEU A 60 5.48 4.01 4.72
N TRP A 61 4.17 4.15 4.86
CA TRP A 61 3.29 4.64 3.78
C TRP A 61 3.71 6.00 3.23
N ILE A 62 4.16 6.92 4.09
CA ILE A 62 4.63 8.26 3.69
C ILE A 62 5.73 8.18 2.63
N VAL A 63 6.62 7.18 2.70
CA VAL A 63 7.75 7.02 1.78
C VAL A 63 7.44 6.03 0.68
N ILE A 64 6.91 4.86 1.04
CA ILE A 64 6.76 3.73 0.11
C ILE A 64 5.59 3.93 -0.85
N PHE A 65 4.50 4.58 -0.44
CA PHE A 65 3.37 4.84 -1.33
C PHE A 65 3.76 5.79 -2.49
N PRO A 66 4.36 6.98 -2.25
CA PRO A 66 4.84 7.83 -3.34
C PRO A 66 5.89 7.13 -4.23
N LEU A 67 6.81 6.37 -3.61
CA LEU A 67 7.82 5.62 -4.33
C LEU A 67 7.21 4.57 -5.26
N TYR A 68 6.18 3.85 -4.79
CA TYR A 68 5.42 2.92 -5.61
C TYR A 68 4.78 3.64 -6.79
N LEU A 69 4.11 4.77 -6.58
CA LEU A 69 3.49 5.55 -7.67
C LEU A 69 4.50 5.99 -8.73
N ILE A 70 5.67 6.48 -8.33
CA ILE A 70 6.75 6.88 -9.24
C ILE A 70 7.23 5.67 -10.08
N LYS A 71 7.40 4.50 -9.45
CA LYS A 71 7.89 3.28 -10.12
C LYS A 71 6.80 2.51 -10.87
N ARG A 72 5.51 2.76 -10.57
CA ARG A 72 4.36 1.93 -11.01
C ARG A 72 4.35 1.65 -12.50
N LYS A 73 4.53 2.68 -13.34
CA LYS A 73 4.53 2.51 -14.81
C LYS A 73 5.62 1.53 -15.28
N LYS A 74 6.84 1.65 -14.74
CA LYS A 74 7.96 0.75 -15.06
C LYS A 74 7.72 -0.67 -14.55
N LEU A 75 7.18 -0.81 -13.34
CA LEU A 75 6.86 -2.12 -12.75
C LEU A 75 5.79 -2.86 -13.56
N ILE A 76 4.74 -2.15 -13.99
CA ILE A 76 3.69 -2.72 -14.87
C ILE A 76 4.28 -3.14 -16.22
N ALA A 77 5.15 -2.32 -16.82
CA ALA A 77 5.81 -2.68 -18.07
C ALA A 77 6.65 -3.96 -17.93
N LEU A 78 7.40 -4.10 -16.84
CA LEU A 78 8.16 -5.32 -16.55
C LEU A 78 7.25 -6.53 -16.30
N ALA A 79 6.13 -6.33 -15.59
CA ALA A 79 5.17 -7.40 -15.31
C ALA A 79 4.44 -7.90 -16.56
N LYS A 80 4.34 -7.09 -17.63
CA LYS A 80 3.86 -7.56 -18.94
C LYS A 80 4.81 -8.59 -19.56
N THR A 81 6.11 -8.47 -19.32
CA THR A 81 7.13 -9.39 -19.82
C THR A 81 7.35 -10.58 -18.88
N TYR A 82 7.33 -10.35 -17.57
CA TYR A 82 7.56 -11.35 -16.53
C TYR A 82 6.43 -11.34 -15.49
N PRO A 83 5.20 -11.77 -15.87
CA PRO A 83 4.06 -11.75 -14.95
C PRO A 83 4.24 -12.78 -13.83
N ILE A 84 3.98 -12.36 -12.59
CA ILE A 84 3.98 -13.25 -11.42
C ILE A 84 2.56 -13.41 -10.88
N GLU A 85 2.01 -14.62 -10.98
CA GLU A 85 0.66 -14.91 -10.49
C GLU A 85 0.58 -14.83 -8.95
N PRO A 86 -0.31 -13.98 -8.39
CA PRO A 86 -0.43 -13.83 -6.96
C PRO A 86 -1.14 -15.04 -6.33
N LYS A 87 -0.40 -15.85 -5.56
CA LYS A 87 -0.96 -16.94 -4.76
C LYS A 87 -1.88 -16.43 -3.65
N ALA A 88 -3.08 -17.02 -3.55
CA ALA A 88 -4.09 -16.75 -2.52
C ALA A 88 -4.46 -15.26 -2.39
N ARG A 89 -4.58 -14.54 -3.52
CA ARG A 89 -4.83 -13.08 -3.56
C ARG A 89 -6.03 -12.66 -2.70
N LYS A 90 -7.20 -13.29 -2.88
CA LYS A 90 -8.42 -12.95 -2.12
C LYS A 90 -8.21 -13.10 -0.61
N PHE A 91 -7.61 -14.22 -0.18
CA PHE A 91 -7.32 -14.49 1.22
C PHE A 91 -6.37 -13.44 1.82
N LYS A 92 -5.32 -13.05 1.08
CA LYS A 92 -4.41 -11.98 1.50
C LYS A 92 -5.09 -10.61 1.59
N ILE A 93 -5.99 -10.26 0.67
CA ILE A 93 -6.79 -9.03 0.76
C ILE A 93 -7.62 -9.05 2.04
N ILE A 94 -8.31 -10.16 2.33
CA ILE A 94 -9.14 -10.31 3.54
C ILE A 94 -8.29 -10.14 4.80
N ILE A 95 -7.15 -10.83 4.90
CA ILE A 95 -6.25 -10.69 6.04
C ILE A 95 -5.78 -9.23 6.20
N PHE A 96 -5.39 -8.59 5.10
CA PHE A 96 -4.94 -7.20 5.14
C PHE A 96 -6.04 -6.27 5.65
N VAL A 97 -7.27 -6.41 5.15
CA VAL A 97 -8.42 -5.63 5.62
C VAL A 97 -8.68 -5.84 7.11
N LEU A 98 -8.61 -7.08 7.59
CA LEU A 98 -8.78 -7.39 9.02
C LEU A 98 -7.69 -6.75 9.87
N ILE A 99 -6.43 -6.78 9.43
CA ILE A 99 -5.31 -6.12 10.12
C ILE A 99 -5.53 -4.61 10.18
N CYS A 100 -5.93 -3.97 9.06
CA CYS A 100 -6.23 -2.55 9.04
C CYS A 100 -7.38 -2.19 9.99
N ALA A 101 -8.48 -2.95 9.95
CA ALA A 101 -9.63 -2.72 10.82
C ALA A 101 -9.27 -2.83 12.30
N LEU A 102 -8.48 -3.86 12.65
CA LEU A 102 -7.98 -4.04 14.01
C LEU A 102 -7.08 -2.87 14.43
N LEU A 103 -6.16 -2.45 13.57
CA LEU A 103 -5.21 -1.37 13.87
C LEU A 103 -5.91 -0.02 14.10
N ILE A 104 -6.98 0.27 13.36
CA ILE A 104 -7.78 1.50 13.49
C ILE A 104 -8.64 1.50 14.77
N SER A 105 -8.94 0.32 15.33
CA SER A 105 -9.78 0.19 16.53
C SER A 105 -9.07 0.45 17.86
N PHE A 106 -7.74 0.61 17.82
CA PHE A 106 -6.89 0.97 18.96
C PHE A 106 -6.48 2.45 18.87
#